data_AF-A0A7K0RIM6-F1
#
_entry.id   AF-A0A7K0RIM6-F1
#
_cell.length_a   1.000
_cell.length_b   1.000
_cell.length_c   1.000
_cell.angle_alpha   90.00
_cell.angle_beta   90.00
_cell.angle_gamma   90.00
#
_symmetry.space_group_name_H-M   'P 1'
#
loop_
_entity.id
_entity.type
_entity.pdbx_description
1 polymer ?
#
loop_
_entity_poly.entity_id
_entity_poly.type
_entity_poly.pdbx_seq_one_letter_code
_entity_poly.pdbx_strand_id
1 'polypeptide(L)'
;MLIGAHVSPAGGPAKAIERGEALGATAIQIFNQNPRAWKPTVYSDDQIAEFREAMAASSVDALLIHAVYLLNAASEDSDIRAKTLTSLIASLDAGEALGATA
;
A
#
# COMPACT_ATOMS: atom_id res chain seq x y z
N MET A 1 4.09 -0.95 -21.10
CA MET A 1 3.14 -1.97 -20.62
C MET A 1 3.47 -2.20 -19.16
N LEU A 2 2.50 -2.05 -18.25
CA LEU A 2 2.73 -2.26 -16.82
C LEU A 2 2.60 -3.75 -16.49
N ILE A 3 3.69 -4.37 -16.05
CA ILE A 3 3.71 -5.74 -15.53
C ILE A 3 4.34 -5.70 -14.15
N GLY A 4 3.66 -6.34 -13.20
CA GLY A 4 4.00 -6.19 -11.80
C GLY A 4 3.76 -7.42 -10.96
N ALA A 5 4.08 -7.29 -9.68
CA ALA A 5 3.83 -8.29 -8.66
C ALA A 5 3.28 -7.63 -7.40
N HIS A 6 2.57 -8.44 -6.60
CA HIS A 6 2.29 -8.06 -5.22
C HIS A 6 3.51 -8.35 -4.35
N VAL A 7 4.12 -7.29 -3.82
CA VAL A 7 5.40 -7.37 -3.10
C VAL A 7 5.25 -6.89 -1.67
N SER A 8 6.11 -7.39 -0.78
CA SER A 8 6.09 -6.99 0.62
C SER A 8 6.65 -5.58 0.81
N PRO A 9 6.02 -4.72 1.62
CA PRO A 9 6.60 -3.47 2.12
C PRO A 9 7.25 -3.63 3.51
N ALA A 10 7.48 -4.86 3.98
CA ALA A 10 8.10 -5.08 5.28
C ALA A 10 9.50 -4.45 5.35
N GLY A 11 9.76 -3.71 6.43
CA GLY A 11 10.96 -2.89 6.58
C GLY A 11 10.81 -1.45 6.08
N GLY A 12 9.65 -1.06 5.54
CA GLY A 12 9.35 0.28 5.04
C GLY A 12 8.82 0.24 3.60
N PRO A 13 7.96 1.19 3.21
CA PRO A 13 7.33 1.17 1.89
C PRO A 13 8.37 1.21 0.76
N ALA A 14 9.50 1.91 0.92
CA ALA A 14 10.57 1.99 -0.08
C ALA A 14 11.16 0.61 -0.44
N LYS A 15 11.16 -0.34 0.51
CA LYS A 15 11.61 -1.73 0.25
C LYS A 15 10.73 -2.48 -0.74
N ALA A 16 9.49 -2.05 -0.95
CA ALA A 16 8.63 -2.62 -1.98
C ALA A 16 9.16 -2.33 -3.40
N ILE A 17 9.76 -1.15 -3.61
CA ILE A 17 10.34 -0.75 -4.90
C ILE A 17 11.54 -1.62 -5.22
N GLU A 18 12.51 -1.71 -4.30
CA GLU A 18 13.69 -2.58 -4.43
C GLU A 18 13.30 -4.03 -4.80
N ARG A 19 12.25 -4.55 -4.15
CA ARG A 19 11.72 -5.89 -4.43
C ARG A 19 11.04 -6.00 -5.79
N GLY A 20 10.33 -4.96 -6.22
CA GLY A 20 9.76 -4.87 -7.56
C GLY A 20 10.84 -4.90 -8.64
N GLU A 21 11.88 -4.08 -8.48
CA GLU A 21 13.00 -4.01 -9.42
C GLU A 21 13.77 -5.33 -9.51
N ALA A 22 13.99 -6.00 -8.38
CA ALA A 22 14.62 -7.32 -8.36
C ALA A 22 13.84 -8.38 -9.16
N LEU A 23 12.54 -8.17 -9.39
CA LEU A 23 11.67 -9.03 -10.20
C LEU A 23 11.53 -8.55 -11.65
N GLY A 24 12.16 -7.42 -12.02
CA GLY A 24 11.95 -6.77 -13.31
C GLY A 24 10.54 -6.19 -13.47
N ALA A 25 9.86 -5.89 -12.35
CA ALA A 25 8.52 -5.32 -12.36
C ALA A 25 8.57 -3.82 -12.73
N THR A 26 7.58 -3.38 -13.50
CA THR A 26 7.31 -1.97 -13.84
C THR A 26 6.10 -1.42 -13.09
N ALA A 27 5.38 -2.27 -12.36
CA ALA A 27 4.32 -1.89 -11.42
C ALA A 27 4.42 -2.75 -10.16
N ILE A 28 4.04 -2.20 -9.02
CA ILE A 28 4.00 -2.94 -7.75
C ILE A 28 2.64 -2.77 -7.09
N GLN A 29 2.22 -3.80 -6.35
CA GLN A 29 1.07 -3.73 -5.46
C GLN A 29 1.50 -4.10 -4.04
N ILE A 30 1.03 -3.38 -3.02
CA ILE A 30 1.35 -3.67 -1.62
C ILE A 30 0.09 -3.67 -0.75
N PHE A 31 0.15 -4.33 0.40
CA PHE A 31 -0.73 -3.99 1.51
C PHE A 31 -0.16 -2.78 2.25
N ASN A 32 -0.95 -1.73 2.47
CA ASN A 32 -0.49 -0.55 3.22
C ASN A 32 -0.37 -0.79 4.74
N GLN A 33 -0.81 -1.95 5.24
CA GLN A 33 -0.79 -2.35 6.64
C GLN A 33 -0.76 -3.88 6.76
N ASN A 34 -0.69 -4.43 7.98
CA ASN A 34 -0.77 -5.88 8.18
C ASN A 34 -2.17 -6.40 7.76
N PRO A 35 -2.27 -7.29 6.76
CA PRO A 35 -3.56 -7.72 6.22
C PRO A 35 -4.39 -8.57 7.20
N ARG A 36 -3.80 -9.01 8.32
CA ARG A 36 -4.45 -9.84 9.34
C ARG A 36 -4.95 -9.05 10.55
N ALA A 37 -4.81 -7.73 10.59
CA ALA A 37 -5.13 -6.92 11.77
C ALA A 37 -5.92 -5.67 11.41
N TRP A 38 -6.85 -5.30 12.29
CA TRP A 38 -7.55 -4.00 12.28
C TRP A 38 -6.66 -2.91 12.87
N LYS A 39 -5.47 -2.72 12.30
CA LYS A 39 -4.47 -1.78 12.79
C LYS A 39 -3.88 -0.98 11.63
N PRO A 40 -4.58 0.11 11.23
CA PRO A 40 -4.08 1.05 10.24
C PRO A 40 -2.64 1.47 10.51
N THR A 41 -1.86 1.56 9.44
CA THR A 41 -0.49 2.09 9.49
C THR A 41 -0.50 3.49 8.91
N VAL A 42 0.07 4.43 9.66
CA VAL A 42 0.38 5.77 9.20
C VAL A 42 1.87 5.81 8.94
N TYR A 43 2.26 6.10 7.70
CA TYR A 43 3.67 6.27 7.34
C TYR A 43 4.18 7.62 7.84
N SER A 44 5.41 7.67 8.34
CA SER A 44 6.03 8.93 8.71
C SER A 44 6.42 9.74 7.46
N ASP A 45 6.59 11.05 7.62
CA ASP A 45 7.06 11.94 6.56
C ASP A 45 8.38 11.45 5.95
N ASP A 46 9.30 10.96 6.78
CA ASP A 46 10.57 10.38 6.34
C ASP A 46 10.37 9.13 5.46
N GLN A 47 9.45 8.23 5.84
CA GLN A 47 9.14 7.03 5.05
C GLN A 47 8.49 7.38 3.72
N ILE A 48 7.65 8.43 3.69
CA ILE A 48 7.00 8.93 2.48
C ILE A 48 8.05 9.57 1.56
N ALA A 49 8.96 10.38 2.12
CA ALA A 49 10.05 10.99 1.36
C ALA A 49 10.99 9.94 0.76
N GLU A 50 11.43 8.96 1.57
CA GLU A 50 12.26 7.83 1.12
C GLU A 50 11.57 7.04 0.00
N PHE A 51 10.27 6.76 0.15
CA PHE A 51 9.51 6.07 -0.88
C PHE A 51 9.46 6.86 -2.20
N ARG A 52 9.16 8.15 -2.13
CA ARG A 52 9.06 9.00 -3.33
C ARG A 52 10.40 9.15 -4.04
N GLU A 53 11.50 9.29 -3.28
CA GLU A 53 12.85 9.31 -3.84
C GLU A 53 13.19 7.98 -4.53
N ALA A 54 12.94 6.86 -3.86
CA ALA A 54 13.16 5.53 -4.42
C ALA A 54 12.31 5.30 -5.68
N MET A 55 11.05 5.73 -5.68
CA MET A 55 10.13 5.56 -6.82
C MET A 55 10.65 6.33 -8.03
N ALA A 56 11.06 7.59 -7.84
CA ALA A 56 11.58 8.45 -8.90
C ALA A 56 12.91 7.96 -9.49
N ALA A 57 13.71 7.23 -8.72
CA ALA A 57 14.98 6.64 -9.16
C ALA A 57 14.82 5.23 -9.78
N SER A 58 13.63 4.64 -9.69
CA SER A 58 13.38 3.25 -10.07
C SER A 58 12.83 3.08 -11.48
N SER A 59 12.81 1.82 -11.94
CA SER A 59 12.07 1.41 -13.14
C SER A 59 10.59 1.10 -12.90
N VAL A 60 10.09 1.28 -11.68
CA VAL A 60 8.69 1.06 -11.32
C VAL A 60 7.91 2.35 -11.55
N ASP A 61 6.88 2.28 -12.39
CA ASP A 61 6.09 3.44 -12.83
C ASP A 61 4.73 3.54 -12.15
N ALA A 62 4.30 2.49 -11.44
CA ALA A 62 2.98 2.45 -10.80
C ALA A 62 2.99 1.71 -9.46
N LEU A 63 2.28 2.29 -8.50
CA LEU A 63 1.96 1.69 -7.20
C LEU A 63 0.45 1.47 -7.10
N LEU A 64 0.05 0.29 -6.65
CA LEU A 64 -1.32 -0.03 -6.27
C LEU A 64 -1.42 -0.38 -4.78
N ILE A 65 -2.47 0.12 -4.12
CA ILE A 65 -2.79 -0.26 -2.73
C ILE A 65 -3.86 -1.35 -2.72
N HIS A 66 -3.48 -2.55 -2.27
CA HIS A 66 -4.45 -3.57 -1.92
C HIS A 66 -4.90 -3.33 -0.48
N ALA A 67 -6.16 -2.91 -0.28
CA ALA A 67 -6.75 -2.81 1.06
C ALA A 67 -6.81 -4.19 1.74
N VAL A 68 -6.81 -4.25 3.07
CA VAL A 68 -6.73 -5.54 3.78
C VAL A 68 -7.98 -6.39 3.55
N TYR A 69 -7.82 -7.72 3.50
CA TYR A 69 -8.94 -8.62 3.21
C TYR A 69 -10.01 -8.66 4.32
N LEU A 70 -9.76 -8.03 5.47
CA LEU A 70 -10.72 -7.93 6.56
C LEU A 70 -11.89 -6.98 6.22
N LEU A 71 -11.69 -6.02 5.30
CA LEU A 71 -12.74 -5.07 4.92
C LEU A 71 -14.00 -5.81 4.43
N ASN A 72 -15.15 -5.43 4.97
CA ASN A 72 -16.45 -5.88 4.49
C ASN A 72 -17.47 -4.75 4.56
N ALA A 73 -17.56 -3.98 3.47
CA ALA A 73 -18.50 -2.85 3.35
C ALA A 73 -19.97 -3.29 3.28
N ALA A 74 -20.22 -4.57 3.02
CA ALA A 74 -21.55 -5.17 2.95
C ALA A 74 -22.01 -5.77 4.29
N SER A 75 -21.14 -5.86 5.30
CA SER A 75 -21.47 -6.46 6.60
C SER A 75 -22.69 -5.78 7.24
N GLU A 76 -23.58 -6.53 7.89
CA GLU A 76 -24.65 -5.94 8.72
C GLU A 76 -24.16 -5.65 10.15
N ASP A 77 -23.04 -6.24 10.55
CA ASP A 77 -22.39 -5.96 11.83
C ASP A 77 -21.80 -4.54 11.85
N SER A 78 -22.26 -3.72 12.79
CA SER A 78 -21.85 -2.32 12.92
C SER A 78 -20.38 -2.12 13.29
N ASP A 79 -19.79 -3.02 14.08
CA ASP A 79 -18.37 -2.95 14.44
C ASP A 79 -17.50 -3.27 13.22
N ILE A 80 -17.88 -4.28 12.43
CA ILE A 80 -17.20 -4.59 11.16
C ILE A 80 -17.32 -3.44 10.16
N ARG A 81 -18.49 -2.79 10.05
CA ARG A 81 -18.66 -1.60 9.20
C ARG A 81 -17.74 -0.45 9.63
N ALA A 82 -17.69 -0.17 10.93
CA ALA A 82 -16.83 0.90 11.46
C ALA A 82 -15.34 0.61 11.20
N LYS A 83 -14.89 -0.61 11.49
CA LYS A 83 -13.50 -1.05 11.23
C LYS A 83 -13.15 -1.03 9.73
N THR A 84 -14.11 -1.41 8.89
CA THR A 84 -13.98 -1.34 7.42
C THR A 84 -13.78 0.10 6.96
N LEU A 85 -14.64 1.02 7.41
CA LEU A 85 -14.54 2.44 7.04
C LEU A 85 -13.20 3.04 7.46
N THR A 86 -12.80 2.84 8.71
CA THR A 86 -11.51 3.33 9.23
C THR A 86 -10.33 2.77 8.45
N SER A 87 -10.34 1.47 8.13
CA SER A 87 -9.26 0.84 7.39
C SER A 87 -9.23 1.26 5.92
N LEU A 88 -10.39 1.50 5.31
CA LEU A 88 -10.50 1.97 3.94
C LEU A 88 -9.96 3.39 3.79
N ILE A 89 -10.35 4.30 4.71
CA ILE A 89 -9.82 5.66 4.75
C ILE A 89 -8.30 5.63 4.87
N ALA A 90 -7.76 4.85 5.82
CA ALA A 90 -6.31 4.75 5.97
C ALA A 90 -5.59 4.15 4.74
N SER A 91 -6.23 3.24 3.99
CA SER A 91 -5.70 2.75 2.71
C SER A 91 -5.68 3.83 1.63
N LEU A 92 -6.70 4.68 1.56
CA LEU A 92 -6.76 5.81 0.64
C LEU A 92 -5.74 6.89 1.01
N ASP A 93 -5.66 7.27 2.29
CA ASP A 93 -4.69 8.25 2.79
C ASP A 93 -3.25 7.79 2.55
N ALA A 94 -2.97 6.51 2.78
CA ALA A 94 -1.67 5.92 2.45
C ALA A 94 -1.39 5.94 0.94
N GLY A 95 -2.41 5.68 0.11
CA GLY A 95 -2.31 5.80 -1.34
C GLY A 95 -1.97 7.22 -1.77
N GLU A 96 -2.66 8.23 -1.25
CA GLU A 96 -2.38 9.64 -1.52
C GLU A 96 -0.96 10.03 -1.07
N ALA A 97 -0.57 9.66 0.15
CA ALA A 97 0.74 9.97 0.70
C ALA A 97 1.87 9.38 -0.17
N LEU A 98 1.74 8.13 -0.59
CA LEU A 98 2.75 7.44 -1.40
C LEU A 98 2.64 7.75 -2.91
N GLY A 99 1.58 8.42 -3.37
CA GLY A 99 1.36 8.70 -4.79
C GLY A 99 0.92 7.47 -5.59
N ALA A 100 0.10 6.61 -4.99
CA ALA A 100 -0.48 5.44 -5.64
C ALA A 100 -1.33 5.84 -6.86
N THR A 101 -1.25 5.03 -7.91
CA THR A 101 -1.95 5.26 -9.19
C THR A 101 -3.35 4.66 -9.19
N ALA A 102 -3.60 3.64 -8.36
CA ALA A 102 -4.89 3.00 -8.15
C ALA A 102 -5.00 2.33 -6.77
#